data_AF-S2WLM3-F1
#
_entry.id   AF-S2WLM3-F1
#
_cell.length_a   1.000
_cell.length_b   1.000
_cell.length_c   1.000
_cell.angle_alpha   90.00
_cell.angle_beta   90.00
_cell.angle_gamma   90.00
#
_symmetry.space_group_name_H-M   'P 1'
#
loop_
_entity.id
_entity.type
_entity.pdbx_description
1 polymer ?
#
loop_
_entity_poly.entity_id
_entity_poly.type
_entity_poly.pdbx_seq_one_letter_code
_entity_poly.pdbx_strand_id
1 'polypeptide(L)'
;MHLEELPMIIFTTVGQMSVGAFWMLGIIHLLGYARKMSASTIDRLTNAALYACGPLLILGFGAASFHLSYPLNALNSMRHAGSSWLTNEILFGVAYGTLGLIFSLCQWFGWLSRSARQVLAGLTALAGLGLVCAMVGVYFFPGTITTWSTWFRWVLFFGSALVTGPLAVAITIALSWRAQTRNAANYRYNQENPLAVHWDSSLSEDLGRLREAWQEARFQGVWKWFKGWIASRFITKDGVNDELTALTLSATKLSCRISAFAGIVLLIAYPIHAMQMTSGDVAQRHVADKVLAMPWLYVRWVLLALGVVLISVFMHMLMRKVNRPTQKMLAVVAVAFLLIFGSELLGRGLHYEGLWHVGINTSQNWLDHDAEDIIFHDGNPTDD
;
A
#
# COMPACT_ATOMS: atom_id res chain seq x y z
N MET A 1 -8.08 -9.37 17.27
CA MET A 1 -6.83 -8.67 16.88
C MET A 1 -6.03 -8.25 18.09
N HIS A 2 -4.89 -8.92 18.26
CA HIS A 2 -3.88 -8.61 19.27
C HIS A 2 -3.07 -7.38 18.87
N LEU A 3 -2.79 -6.49 19.83
CA LEU A 3 -2.07 -5.23 19.54
C LEU A 3 -0.59 -5.49 19.22
N GLU A 4 0.00 -6.59 19.72
CA GLU A 4 1.37 -6.99 19.36
C GLU A 4 1.54 -7.31 17.86
N GLU A 5 0.49 -7.69 17.14
CA GLU A 5 0.57 -8.02 15.71
C GLU A 5 0.44 -6.77 14.81
N LEU A 6 0.00 -5.64 15.37
CA LEU A 6 -0.33 -4.44 14.62
C LEU A 6 0.83 -3.96 13.73
N PRO A 7 2.09 -3.93 14.21
CA PRO A 7 3.17 -3.42 13.37
C PRO A 7 3.54 -4.37 12.23
N MET A 8 3.42 -5.68 12.41
CA MET A 8 3.59 -6.65 11.32
C MET A 8 2.45 -6.57 10.30
N ILE A 9 1.20 -6.38 10.75
CA ILE A 9 0.04 -6.13 9.88
C ILE A 9 0.28 -4.87 9.03
N ILE A 10 0.69 -3.77 9.66
CA ILE A 10 0.96 -2.51 8.98
C ILE A 10 2.14 -2.67 8.03
N PHE A 11 3.25 -3.24 8.48
CA PHE A 11 4.46 -3.43 7.70
C PHE A 11 4.19 -4.24 6.43
N THR A 12 3.56 -5.40 6.55
CA THR A 12 3.28 -6.26 5.39
C THR A 12 2.28 -5.62 4.44
N THR A 13 1.20 -5.01 4.94
CA THR A 13 0.18 -4.37 4.09
C THR A 13 0.75 -3.14 3.37
N VAL A 14 1.40 -2.23 4.10
CA VAL A 14 1.94 -0.98 3.54
C VAL A 14 3.16 -1.25 2.67
N GLY A 15 4.02 -2.21 3.05
CA GLY A 15 5.14 -2.66 2.24
C GLY A 15 4.69 -3.20 0.89
N GLN A 16 3.72 -4.12 0.88
CA GLN A 16 3.13 -4.67 -0.35
C GLN A 16 2.47 -3.59 -1.21
N MET A 17 1.67 -2.72 -0.58
CA MET A 17 1.05 -1.58 -1.28
C MET A 17 2.09 -0.71 -1.96
N SER A 18 3.21 -0.43 -1.29
CA SER A 18 4.28 0.35 -1.89
C SER A 18 4.97 -0.36 -3.05
N VAL A 19 5.28 -1.65 -2.92
CA VAL A 19 5.86 -2.45 -4.01
C VAL A 19 4.93 -2.41 -5.22
N GLY A 20 3.64 -2.67 -5.02
CA GLY A 20 2.64 -2.61 -6.08
C GLY A 20 2.47 -1.22 -6.69
N ALA A 21 2.56 -0.16 -5.88
CA ALA A 21 2.53 1.22 -6.36
C ALA A 21 3.75 1.53 -7.23
N PHE A 22 4.95 1.09 -6.81
CA PHE A 22 6.18 1.27 -7.57
C PHE A 22 6.12 0.54 -8.92
N TRP A 23 5.65 -0.71 -8.94
CA TRP A 23 5.41 -1.43 -10.19
C TRP A 23 4.39 -0.74 -11.09
N MET A 24 3.30 -0.23 -10.53
CA MET A 24 2.30 0.51 -11.29
C MET A 24 2.91 1.79 -11.92
N LEU A 25 3.77 2.51 -11.20
CA LEU A 25 4.49 3.66 -11.77
C LEU A 25 5.42 3.26 -12.91
N GLY A 26 6.11 2.12 -12.81
CA GLY A 26 6.87 1.53 -13.91
C GLY A 26 6.00 1.22 -15.12
N ILE A 27 4.84 0.58 -14.91
CA ILE A 27 3.87 0.28 -15.97
C ILE A 27 3.37 1.56 -16.65
N ILE A 28 3.11 2.63 -15.90
CA ILE A 28 2.70 3.93 -16.47
C ILE A 28 3.81 4.52 -17.35
N HIS A 29 5.09 4.41 -16.94
CA HIS A 29 6.21 4.84 -17.79
C HIS A 29 6.26 4.04 -19.09
N LEU A 30 6.17 2.71 -19.00
CA LEU A 30 6.15 1.83 -20.18
C LEU A 30 4.98 2.16 -21.11
N LEU A 31 3.80 2.43 -20.56
CA LEU A 31 2.61 2.85 -21.32
C LEU A 31 2.84 4.19 -22.03
N GLY A 32 3.44 5.16 -21.34
CA GLY A 32 3.77 6.46 -21.93
C GLY A 32 4.77 6.35 -23.08
N TYR A 33 5.84 5.57 -22.88
CA TYR A 33 6.84 5.33 -23.93
C TYR A 33 6.25 4.59 -25.14
N ALA A 34 5.41 3.57 -24.92
CA ALA A 34 4.72 2.85 -25.99
C ALA A 34 3.82 3.77 -26.82
N ARG A 35 3.29 4.83 -26.21
CA ARG A 35 2.48 5.86 -26.87
C ARG A 35 3.29 7.02 -27.47
N LYS A 36 4.63 6.92 -27.48
CA LYS A 36 5.55 7.95 -27.97
C LYS A 36 5.33 9.31 -27.30
N MET A 37 4.89 9.30 -26.04
CA MET A 37 4.62 10.51 -25.28
C MET A 37 5.90 11.23 -24.91
N SER A 38 5.79 12.53 -24.71
CA SER A 38 6.93 13.33 -24.24
C SER A 38 7.41 12.86 -22.87
N ALA A 39 8.74 12.77 -22.74
CA ALA A 39 9.43 12.42 -21.50
C ALA A 39 8.93 13.23 -20.30
N SER A 40 8.78 14.53 -20.51
CA SER A 40 8.30 15.49 -19.53
C SER A 40 6.87 15.21 -19.07
N THR A 41 5.98 14.79 -19.96
CA THR A 41 4.58 14.48 -19.61
C THR A 41 4.48 13.23 -18.75
N ILE A 42 5.25 12.19 -19.08
CA ILE A 42 5.31 10.96 -18.29
C ILE A 42 5.85 11.29 -16.90
N ASP A 43 7.02 11.93 -16.83
CA ASP A 43 7.68 12.30 -15.58
C ASP A 43 6.77 13.21 -14.73
N ARG A 44 6.04 14.15 -15.33
CA ARG A 44 5.11 15.04 -14.63
C ARG A 44 3.97 14.27 -13.94
N LEU A 45 3.42 13.24 -14.57
CA LEU A 45 2.37 12.42 -13.96
C LEU A 45 2.92 11.53 -12.85
N THR A 46 4.03 10.85 -13.14
CA THR A 46 4.59 9.79 -12.28
C THR A 46 5.34 10.36 -11.09
N ASN A 47 6.00 11.52 -11.25
CA ASN A 47 6.65 12.21 -10.14
C ASN A 47 5.63 12.61 -9.08
N ALA A 48 4.47 13.16 -9.48
CA ALA A 48 3.39 13.50 -8.55
C ALA A 48 2.96 12.27 -7.72
N ALA A 49 2.81 11.11 -8.37
CA ALA A 49 2.49 9.87 -7.67
C ALA A 49 3.63 9.38 -6.75
N LEU A 50 4.88 9.46 -7.20
CA LEU A 50 6.08 9.11 -6.44
C LEU A 50 6.25 9.98 -5.18
N TYR A 51 5.95 11.28 -5.27
CA TYR A 51 6.08 12.23 -4.15
C TYR A 51 5.08 11.97 -3.01
N ALA A 52 3.92 11.35 -3.28
CA ALA A 52 3.01 10.95 -2.21
C ALA A 52 3.33 9.56 -1.65
N CYS A 53 3.74 8.61 -2.50
CA CYS A 53 3.96 7.22 -2.09
C CYS A 53 5.33 6.98 -1.43
N GLY A 54 6.39 7.66 -1.87
CA GLY A 54 7.77 7.44 -1.41
C GLY A 54 8.00 7.68 0.08
N PRO A 55 7.61 8.84 0.65
CA PRO A 55 7.74 9.12 2.09
C PRO A 55 6.94 8.16 2.97
N LEU A 56 5.75 7.72 2.52
CA LEU A 56 4.91 6.75 3.23
C LEU A 56 5.59 5.39 3.37
N LEU A 57 6.34 4.94 2.36
CA LEU A 57 7.11 3.70 2.43
C LEU A 57 8.27 3.77 3.44
N ILE A 58 9.03 4.87 3.42
CA ILE A 58 10.18 5.05 4.33
C ILE A 58 9.70 5.13 5.77
N LEU A 59 8.59 5.82 6.02
CA LEU A 59 7.98 5.90 7.35
C LEU A 59 7.37 4.55 7.77
N GLY A 60 6.72 3.81 6.87
CA GLY A 60 6.14 2.49 7.17
C GLY A 60 7.21 1.41 7.43
N PHE A 61 8.29 1.41 6.65
CA PHE A 61 9.44 0.54 6.86
C PHE A 61 10.20 0.91 8.14
N GLY A 62 10.39 2.21 8.40
CA GLY A 62 10.97 2.69 9.65
C GLY A 62 10.12 2.34 10.88
N ALA A 63 8.79 2.40 10.75
CA ALA A 63 7.86 1.99 11.80
C ALA A 63 7.98 0.48 12.14
N ALA A 64 8.21 -0.37 11.13
CA ALA A 64 8.40 -1.81 11.31
C ALA A 64 9.66 -2.15 12.12
N SER A 65 10.72 -1.33 12.02
CA SER A 65 11.96 -1.53 12.79
C SER A 65 11.79 -1.39 14.30
N PHE A 66 10.74 -0.70 14.77
CA PHE A 66 10.45 -0.58 16.21
C PHE A 66 9.92 -1.88 16.84
N HIS A 67 9.68 -2.93 16.05
CA HIS A 67 9.27 -4.25 16.54
C HIS A 67 10.43 -5.18 16.92
N LEU A 68 11.68 -4.79 16.64
CA LEU A 68 12.84 -5.59 17.04
C LEU A 68 13.23 -5.26 18.48
N SER A 69 13.16 -6.25 19.38
CA SER A 69 13.61 -6.10 20.78
C SER A 69 15.10 -5.73 20.89
N TYR A 70 15.92 -6.08 19.90
CA TYR A 70 17.35 -5.77 19.81
C TYR A 70 17.76 -5.37 18.38
N PRO A 71 17.51 -4.12 17.94
CA PRO A 71 17.68 -3.71 16.55
C PRO A 71 19.13 -3.82 16.05
N LEU A 72 20.13 -3.64 16.91
CA LEU A 72 21.55 -3.76 16.54
C LEU A 72 21.98 -5.22 16.28
N ASN A 73 21.28 -6.20 16.89
CA ASN A 73 21.53 -7.63 16.65
C ASN A 73 20.96 -8.11 15.32
N ALA A 74 20.10 -7.33 14.65
CA ALA A 74 19.62 -7.63 13.30
C ALA A 74 20.77 -7.76 12.30
N LEU A 75 21.91 -7.08 12.53
CA LEU A 75 23.09 -7.22 11.69
C LEU A 75 23.67 -8.65 11.72
N ASN A 76 23.48 -9.39 12.81
CA ASN A 76 23.91 -10.79 12.88
C ASN A 76 23.02 -11.72 12.03
N SER A 77 21.77 -11.33 11.75
CA SER A 77 20.88 -12.14 10.89
C SER A 77 21.38 -12.18 9.44
N MET A 78 22.16 -11.18 9.01
CA MET A 78 22.78 -11.11 7.67
C MET A 78 23.76 -12.26 7.39
N ARG A 79 24.28 -12.95 8.42
CA ARG A 79 25.16 -14.12 8.25
C ARG A 79 24.44 -15.33 7.62
N HIS A 80 23.11 -15.31 7.59
CA HIS A 80 22.27 -16.37 7.02
C HIS A 80 21.56 -15.91 5.73
N ALA A 81 22.17 -14.97 5.00
CA ALA A 81 21.68 -14.53 3.70
C ALA A 81 21.54 -15.72 2.75
N GLY A 82 20.36 -15.88 2.14
CA GLY A 82 20.07 -16.98 1.22
C GLY A 82 19.64 -18.29 1.88
N SER A 83 19.90 -18.51 3.18
CA SER A 83 19.48 -19.74 3.88
C SER A 83 18.25 -19.56 4.76
N SER A 84 17.97 -18.34 5.23
CA SER A 84 16.76 -18.01 6.00
C SER A 84 15.85 -17.05 5.24
N TRP A 85 14.57 -17.42 5.07
CA TRP A 85 13.57 -16.55 4.46
C TRP A 85 13.34 -15.28 5.27
N LEU A 86 13.43 -15.35 6.59
CA LEU A 86 13.33 -14.17 7.47
C LEU A 86 14.52 -13.22 7.22
N THR A 87 15.73 -13.76 7.09
CA THR A 87 16.90 -12.95 6.71
C THR A 87 16.72 -12.35 5.31
N ASN A 88 16.23 -13.11 4.34
CA ASN A 88 15.97 -12.61 3.00
C ASN A 88 14.94 -11.49 3.00
N GLU A 89 13.90 -11.57 3.84
CA GLU A 89 12.89 -10.51 3.98
C GLU A 89 13.51 -9.21 4.49
N ILE A 90 14.37 -9.30 5.50
CA ILE A 90 15.12 -8.14 6.01
C ILE A 90 16.03 -7.57 4.91
N LEU A 91 16.80 -8.40 4.22
CA LEU A 91 17.75 -7.96 3.18
C LEU A 91 17.04 -7.31 2.00
N PHE A 92 16.00 -7.94 1.46
CA PHE A 92 15.21 -7.36 0.38
C PHE A 92 14.40 -6.13 0.84
N GLY A 93 13.96 -6.10 2.10
CA GLY A 93 13.32 -4.93 2.70
C GLY A 93 14.24 -3.72 2.73
N VAL A 94 15.45 -3.90 3.28
CA VAL A 94 16.49 -2.86 3.32
C VAL A 94 16.92 -2.46 1.91
N ALA A 95 17.11 -3.43 1.01
CA ALA A 95 17.48 -3.15 -0.38
C ALA A 95 16.39 -2.34 -1.09
N TYR A 96 15.12 -2.75 -1.00
CA TYR A 96 13.99 -2.05 -1.61
C TYR A 96 13.82 -0.64 -1.04
N GLY A 97 13.88 -0.49 0.29
CA GLY A 97 13.79 0.80 0.96
C GLY A 97 14.94 1.74 0.58
N THR A 98 16.18 1.23 0.56
CA THR A 98 17.37 2.03 0.23
C THR A 98 17.42 2.41 -1.24
N LEU A 99 17.25 1.44 -2.15
CA LEU A 99 17.22 1.71 -3.59
C LEU A 99 16.06 2.63 -3.95
N GLY A 100 14.89 2.44 -3.34
CA GLY A 100 13.72 3.30 -3.51
C GLY A 100 13.96 4.73 -3.01
N LEU A 101 14.64 4.90 -1.89
CA LEU A 101 15.04 6.21 -1.38
C LEU A 101 16.05 6.89 -2.33
N ILE A 102 17.12 6.19 -2.73
CA ILE A 102 18.11 6.73 -3.67
C ILE A 102 17.43 7.10 -5.00
N PHE A 103 16.58 6.24 -5.53
CA PHE A 103 15.80 6.50 -6.74
C PHE A 103 14.97 7.77 -6.60
N SER A 104 14.24 7.89 -5.49
CA SER A 104 13.40 9.03 -5.20
C SER A 104 14.22 10.31 -5.11
N LEU A 105 15.33 10.32 -4.35
CA LEU A 105 16.25 11.46 -4.25
C LEU A 105 16.81 11.86 -5.62
N CYS A 106 17.27 10.89 -6.42
CA CYS A 106 17.77 11.16 -7.76
C CYS A 106 16.69 11.76 -8.67
N GLN A 107 15.46 11.27 -8.57
CA GLN A 107 14.33 11.82 -9.32
C GLN A 107 13.95 13.23 -8.82
N TRP A 108 14.05 13.49 -7.51
CA TRP A 108 13.68 14.76 -6.88
C TRP A 108 14.65 15.90 -7.18
N PHE A 109 15.95 15.61 -7.12
CA PHE A 109 17.02 16.58 -7.35
C PHE A 109 17.52 16.58 -8.79
N GLY A 110 16.96 15.73 -9.65
CA GLY A 110 17.42 15.59 -11.03
C GLY A 110 18.83 15.03 -11.14
N TRP A 111 19.31 14.33 -10.11
CA TRP A 111 20.62 13.68 -10.13
C TRP A 111 20.63 12.50 -11.11
N LEU A 112 21.84 12.14 -11.56
CA LEU A 112 22.11 11.09 -12.54
C LEU A 112 21.53 11.34 -13.95
N SER A 113 21.99 10.57 -14.93
CA SER A 113 21.37 10.56 -16.25
C SER A 113 20.01 9.86 -16.22
N ARG A 114 19.16 10.10 -17.21
CA ARG A 114 17.84 9.44 -17.30
C ARG A 114 17.96 7.92 -17.36
N SER A 115 18.91 7.40 -18.15
CA SER A 115 19.16 5.97 -18.26
C SER A 115 19.61 5.36 -16.93
N ALA A 116 20.47 6.05 -16.18
CA ALA A 116 20.88 5.59 -14.85
C ALA A 116 19.71 5.53 -13.87
N ARG A 117 18.81 6.53 -13.89
CA ARG A 117 17.58 6.48 -13.08
C ARG A 117 16.64 5.35 -13.49
N GLN A 118 16.55 5.01 -14.78
CA GLN A 118 15.74 3.87 -15.24
C GLN A 118 16.33 2.53 -14.80
N VAL A 119 17.65 2.36 -14.85
CA VAL A 119 18.33 1.16 -14.30
C VAL A 119 18.06 1.06 -12.80
N LEU A 120 18.22 2.15 -12.05
CA LEU A 120 17.96 2.19 -10.63
C LEU A 120 16.48 1.88 -10.30
N ALA A 121 15.54 2.37 -11.11
CA ALA A 121 14.13 2.00 -11.00
C ALA A 121 13.91 0.50 -11.22
N GLY A 122 14.55 -0.09 -12.25
CA GLY A 122 14.49 -1.53 -12.51
C GLY A 122 15.01 -2.35 -11.33
N LEU A 123 16.18 -2.00 -10.79
CA LEU A 123 16.76 -2.63 -9.60
C LEU A 123 15.83 -2.50 -8.38
N THR A 124 15.23 -1.32 -8.17
CA THR A 124 14.26 -1.10 -7.09
C THR A 124 13.03 -1.99 -7.26
N ALA A 125 12.48 -2.10 -8.48
CA ALA A 125 11.34 -2.96 -8.75
C ALA A 125 11.65 -4.45 -8.51
N LEU A 126 12.85 -4.90 -8.87
CA LEU A 126 13.33 -6.26 -8.62
C LEU A 126 13.56 -6.52 -7.12
N ALA A 127 14.10 -5.56 -6.38
CA ALA A 127 14.22 -5.67 -4.92
C ALA A 127 12.84 -5.77 -4.25
N GLY A 128 11.84 -5.02 -4.72
CA GLY A 128 10.45 -5.14 -4.27
C GLY A 128 9.84 -6.52 -4.58
N LEU A 129 10.17 -7.12 -5.72
CA LEU A 129 9.78 -8.50 -6.03
C LEU A 129 10.41 -9.50 -5.06
N GLY A 130 11.72 -9.37 -4.83
CA GLY A 130 12.42 -10.16 -3.82
C GLY A 130 11.81 -10.02 -2.43
N LEU A 131 11.39 -8.82 -2.05
CA LEU A 131 10.73 -8.55 -0.77
C LEU A 131 9.39 -9.31 -0.66
N VAL A 132 8.50 -9.20 -1.65
CA VAL A 132 7.21 -9.90 -1.61
C VAL A 132 7.41 -11.42 -1.65
N CYS A 133 8.37 -11.93 -2.44
CA CYS A 133 8.74 -13.34 -2.43
C CYS A 133 9.28 -13.79 -1.08
N ALA A 134 10.13 -13.00 -0.43
CA ALA A 134 10.71 -13.34 0.86
C ALA A 134 9.65 -13.33 1.97
N MET A 135 8.76 -12.33 1.96
CA MET A 135 7.60 -12.28 2.84
C MET A 135 6.72 -13.54 2.70
N VAL A 136 6.45 -13.99 1.46
CA VAL A 136 5.74 -15.26 1.26
C VAL A 136 6.56 -16.43 1.80
N GLY A 137 7.86 -16.43 1.54
CA GLY A 137 8.75 -17.53 1.89
C GLY A 137 8.87 -17.77 3.38
N VAL A 138 8.76 -16.73 4.20
CA VAL A 138 8.71 -16.84 5.68
C VAL A 138 7.58 -17.73 6.15
N TYR A 139 6.45 -17.75 5.44
CA TYR A 139 5.28 -18.55 5.81
C TYR A 139 5.18 -19.86 5.00
N PHE A 140 5.58 -19.84 3.73
CA PHE A 140 5.34 -20.95 2.82
C PHE A 140 6.34 -22.09 2.99
N PHE A 141 7.64 -21.79 3.12
CA PHE A 141 8.69 -22.80 3.03
C PHE A 141 9.08 -23.52 4.33
N PRO A 142 8.91 -22.96 5.56
CA PRO A 142 9.28 -23.69 6.76
C PRO A 142 8.61 -25.06 6.88
N GLY A 143 7.39 -25.22 6.34
CA GLY A 143 6.66 -26.50 6.28
C GLY A 143 6.20 -27.05 7.64
N THR A 144 6.78 -26.57 8.74
CA THR A 144 6.45 -26.94 10.13
C THR A 144 5.01 -26.61 10.49
N ILE A 145 4.43 -25.59 9.84
CA ILE A 145 3.08 -25.12 10.11
C ILE A 145 2.27 -25.21 8.84
N THR A 146 1.49 -26.28 8.76
CA THR A 146 0.77 -26.70 7.56
C THR A 146 -0.32 -25.71 7.15
N THR A 147 -0.86 -24.92 8.08
CA THR A 147 -1.80 -23.82 7.77
C THR A 147 -1.15 -22.66 7.02
N TRP A 148 0.17 -22.52 7.09
CA TRP A 148 0.92 -21.43 6.47
C TRP A 148 1.53 -21.85 5.13
N SER A 149 1.96 -23.11 5.04
CA SER A 149 2.54 -23.73 3.85
C SER A 149 1.49 -24.06 2.78
N THR A 150 0.81 -23.02 2.30
CA THR A 150 -0.27 -23.13 1.32
C THR A 150 -0.08 -22.16 0.17
N TRP A 151 -0.49 -22.57 -1.04
CA TRP A 151 -0.42 -21.73 -2.26
C TRP A 151 -1.09 -20.36 -2.05
N PHE A 152 -2.07 -20.29 -1.15
CA PHE A 152 -2.80 -19.08 -0.83
C PHE A 152 -1.89 -17.94 -0.36
N ARG A 153 -0.71 -18.22 0.22
CA ARG A 153 0.22 -17.16 0.68
C ARG A 153 0.76 -16.35 -0.50
N TRP A 154 1.07 -17.02 -1.62
CA TRP A 154 1.44 -16.33 -2.86
C TRP A 154 0.33 -15.40 -3.33
N VAL A 155 -0.91 -15.90 -3.36
CA VAL A 155 -2.06 -15.11 -3.82
C VAL A 155 -2.39 -13.96 -2.87
N LEU A 156 -2.33 -14.18 -1.56
CA LEU A 156 -2.60 -13.17 -0.55
C LEU A 156 -1.59 -12.01 -0.62
N PHE A 157 -0.29 -12.31 -0.73
CA PHE A 157 0.78 -11.32 -0.68
C PHE A 157 0.91 -10.55 -2.00
N PHE A 158 0.94 -11.25 -3.15
CA PHE A 158 0.97 -10.60 -4.46
C PHE A 158 -0.37 -9.92 -4.79
N GLY A 159 -1.49 -10.55 -4.43
CA GLY A 159 -2.82 -9.97 -4.60
C GLY A 159 -2.96 -8.66 -3.83
N SER A 160 -2.50 -8.60 -2.57
CA SER A 160 -2.48 -7.37 -1.77
C SER A 160 -1.65 -6.26 -2.43
N ALA A 161 -0.45 -6.58 -2.93
CA ALA A 161 0.37 -5.61 -3.64
C ALA A 161 -0.34 -5.08 -4.91
N LEU A 162 -0.93 -5.98 -5.71
CA LEU A 162 -1.59 -5.64 -6.97
C LEU A 162 -2.98 -5.02 -6.79
N VAL A 163 -3.65 -5.22 -5.65
CA VAL A 163 -4.95 -4.60 -5.37
C VAL A 163 -4.76 -3.19 -4.79
N THR A 164 -3.90 -3.03 -3.79
CA THR A 164 -3.74 -1.76 -3.06
C THR A 164 -2.80 -0.78 -3.77
N GLY A 165 -1.68 -1.27 -4.32
CA GLY A 165 -0.65 -0.42 -4.93
C GLY A 165 -1.15 0.40 -6.13
N PRO A 166 -1.80 -0.22 -7.14
CA PRO A 166 -2.35 0.53 -8.25
C PRO A 166 -3.45 1.52 -7.85
N LEU A 167 -4.26 1.22 -6.82
CA LEU A 167 -5.24 2.16 -6.28
C LEU A 167 -4.59 3.35 -5.56
N ALA A 168 -3.52 3.11 -4.80
CA ALA A 168 -2.74 4.20 -4.20
C ALA A 168 -2.22 5.16 -5.28
N VAL A 169 -1.67 4.62 -6.38
CA VAL A 169 -1.25 5.42 -7.54
C VAL A 169 -2.43 6.16 -8.18
N ALA A 170 -3.57 5.49 -8.35
CA ALA A 170 -4.77 6.09 -8.94
C ALA A 170 -5.28 7.29 -8.11
N ILE A 171 -5.28 7.18 -6.77
CA ILE A 171 -5.65 8.28 -5.88
C ILE A 171 -4.67 9.43 -5.99
N THR A 172 -3.36 9.16 -5.95
CA THR A 172 -2.38 10.25 -6.00
C THR A 172 -2.45 10.99 -7.33
N ILE A 173 -2.58 10.26 -8.44
CA ILE A 173 -2.80 10.84 -9.76
C ILE A 173 -4.09 11.69 -9.78
N ALA A 174 -5.18 11.16 -9.21
CA ALA A 174 -6.46 11.84 -9.10
C ALA A 174 -6.37 13.15 -8.30
N LEU A 175 -5.73 13.12 -7.13
CA LEU A 175 -5.53 14.28 -6.27
C LEU A 175 -4.64 15.33 -6.95
N SER A 176 -3.58 14.89 -7.62
CA SER A 176 -2.67 15.75 -8.37
C SER A 176 -3.41 16.45 -9.52
N TRP A 177 -4.22 15.69 -10.27
CA TRP A 177 -5.08 16.22 -11.31
C TRP A 177 -6.09 17.26 -10.78
N ARG A 178 -6.76 16.96 -9.65
CA ARG A 178 -7.70 17.90 -9.01
C ARG A 178 -7.01 19.18 -8.55
N ALA A 179 -5.81 19.08 -8.00
CA ALA A 179 -5.03 20.23 -7.58
C ALA A 179 -4.63 21.10 -8.78
N GLN A 180 -4.13 20.50 -9.86
CA GLN A 180 -3.72 21.21 -11.08
C GLN A 180 -4.91 21.90 -11.76
N THR A 181 -6.05 21.23 -11.89
CA THR A 181 -7.26 21.80 -12.49
C THR A 181 -7.83 22.96 -11.67
N ARG A 182 -7.87 22.83 -10.34
CA ARG A 182 -8.30 23.92 -9.45
C ARG A 182 -7.40 25.15 -9.57
N ASN A 183 -6.08 24.95 -9.60
CA ASN A 183 -5.14 26.05 -9.69
C ASN A 183 -5.20 26.76 -11.05
N ALA A 184 -5.36 26.00 -12.14
CA ALA A 184 -5.56 26.57 -13.47
C ALA A 184 -6.86 27.41 -13.55
N ALA A 185 -7.94 26.95 -12.93
CA ALA A 185 -9.20 27.70 -12.85
C ALA A 185 -9.04 29.00 -12.04
N ASN A 186 -8.38 28.93 -10.88
CA ASN A 186 -8.10 30.12 -10.06
C ASN A 186 -7.23 31.14 -10.80
N TYR A 187 -6.21 30.68 -11.54
CA TYR A 187 -5.35 31.56 -12.33
C TYR A 187 -6.13 32.29 -13.43
N ARG A 188 -6.97 31.55 -14.19
CA ARG A 188 -7.85 32.15 -15.22
C ARG A 188 -8.83 33.14 -14.62
N TYR A 189 -9.50 32.78 -13.53
CA TYR A 189 -10.44 33.66 -12.83
C TYR A 189 -9.78 34.98 -12.40
N ASN A 190 -8.58 34.92 -11.80
CA ASN A 190 -7.83 36.10 -11.39
C ASN A 190 -7.39 36.97 -12.56
N GLN A 191 -7.09 36.36 -13.72
CA GLN A 191 -6.71 37.08 -14.93
C GLN A 191 -7.90 37.77 -15.59
N GLU A 192 -9.08 37.12 -15.60
CA GLU A 192 -10.33 37.63 -16.15
C GLU A 192 -11.01 38.66 -15.24
N ASN A 193 -10.77 38.59 -13.91
CA ASN A 193 -11.37 39.49 -12.92
C ASN A 193 -10.28 40.17 -12.06
N PRO A 194 -9.47 41.06 -12.63
CA PRO A 194 -8.40 41.75 -11.90
C PRO A 194 -8.93 42.60 -10.74
N LEU A 195 -10.21 43.00 -10.77
CA LEU A 195 -10.90 43.75 -9.71
C LEU A 195 -11.61 42.85 -8.67
N ALA A 196 -11.71 41.53 -8.88
CA ALA A 196 -12.29 40.62 -7.87
C ALA A 196 -11.44 40.50 -6.60
N VAL A 197 -10.19 40.98 -6.64
CA VAL A 197 -9.29 41.11 -5.49
C VAL A 197 -9.68 42.28 -4.56
N HIS A 198 -10.53 43.22 -5.01
CA HIS A 198 -10.75 44.51 -4.33
C HIS A 198 -11.96 44.54 -3.36
N TRP A 199 -12.85 43.55 -3.28
CA TRP A 199 -14.00 43.69 -2.37
C TRP A 199 -13.58 43.59 -0.89
N ASP A 200 -13.97 44.59 -0.09
CA ASP A 200 -13.57 44.88 1.31
C ASP A 200 -12.26 44.20 1.76
N SER A 201 -11.15 44.80 1.33
CA SER A 201 -9.80 44.32 1.64
C SER A 201 -9.49 44.36 3.13
N SER A 202 -10.21 45.13 3.96
CA SER A 202 -9.86 45.26 5.39
C SER A 202 -10.07 43.95 6.16
N LEU A 203 -11.25 43.34 6.04
CA LEU A 203 -11.60 42.13 6.77
C LEU A 203 -10.94 40.88 6.17
N SER A 204 -10.80 40.83 4.85
CA SER A 204 -10.16 39.72 4.14
C SER A 204 -8.63 39.75 4.23
N GLU A 205 -8.00 40.94 4.24
CA GLU A 205 -6.59 41.09 4.59
C GLU A 205 -6.35 40.81 6.06
N ASP A 206 -7.21 41.26 6.99
CA ASP A 206 -7.03 40.95 8.41
C ASP A 206 -7.19 39.45 8.70
N LEU A 207 -8.20 38.79 8.12
CA LEU A 207 -8.34 37.33 8.21
C LEU A 207 -7.20 36.60 7.47
N GLY A 208 -6.73 37.15 6.37
CA GLY A 208 -5.56 36.66 5.62
C GLY A 208 -4.29 36.75 6.44
N ARG A 209 -4.02 37.90 7.07
CA ARG A 209 -2.89 38.17 7.97
C ARG A 209 -2.98 37.33 9.22
N LEU A 210 -4.17 37.13 9.80
CA LEU A 210 -4.36 36.23 10.94
C LEU A 210 -4.14 34.77 10.54
N ARG A 211 -4.61 34.35 9.37
CA ARG A 211 -4.36 32.99 8.84
C ARG A 211 -2.89 32.77 8.52
N GLU A 212 -2.23 33.75 7.92
CA GLU A 212 -0.80 33.72 7.61
C GLU A 212 0.04 33.77 8.88
N ALA A 213 -0.24 34.68 9.81
CA ALA A 213 0.41 34.74 11.12
C ALA A 213 0.20 33.44 11.91
N TRP A 214 -0.99 32.85 11.87
CA TRP A 214 -1.25 31.57 12.53
C TRP A 214 -0.56 30.40 11.82
N GLN A 215 -0.48 30.41 10.49
CA GLN A 215 0.28 29.42 9.71
C GLN A 215 1.79 29.55 9.91
N GLU A 216 2.31 30.77 10.02
CA GLU A 216 3.71 31.09 10.29
C GLU A 216 4.09 30.77 11.74
N ALA A 217 3.19 30.99 12.70
CA ALA A 217 3.38 30.62 14.10
C ALA A 217 3.34 29.09 14.30
N ARG A 218 2.47 28.37 13.58
CA ARG A 218 2.28 26.92 13.75
C ARG A 218 3.34 26.07 13.02
N PHE A 219 3.97 26.60 11.97
CA PHE A 219 4.84 25.81 11.09
C PHE A 219 6.05 26.63 10.57
N GLN A 220 7.03 26.88 11.43
CA GLN A 220 8.23 27.65 11.09
C GLN A 220 9.16 26.94 10.09
N GLY A 221 9.71 27.71 9.14
CA GLY A 221 10.87 27.41 8.29
C GLY A 221 10.78 26.16 7.41
N VAL A 222 11.07 25.00 8.00
CA VAL A 222 11.24 23.72 7.30
C VAL A 222 9.92 23.24 6.70
N TRP A 223 8.80 23.36 7.43
CA TRP A 223 7.52 22.86 6.95
C TRP A 223 6.89 23.74 5.86
N LYS A 224 7.09 25.07 5.93
CA LYS A 224 6.66 26.01 4.87
C LYS A 224 7.48 25.80 3.60
N TRP A 225 8.80 25.67 3.74
CA TRP A 225 9.69 25.28 2.64
C TRP A 225 9.29 23.93 2.05
N PHE A 226 9.07 22.90 2.89
CA PHE A 226 8.70 21.56 2.45
C PHE A 226 7.35 21.54 1.72
N LYS A 227 6.33 22.23 2.25
CA LYS A 227 5.03 22.39 1.56
C LYS A 227 5.16 23.12 0.23
N GLY A 228 5.91 24.21 0.18
CA GLY A 228 6.14 24.96 -1.06
C GLY A 228 6.93 24.15 -2.09
N TRP A 229 7.94 23.41 -1.63
CA TRP A 229 8.74 22.49 -2.43
C TRP A 229 7.88 21.37 -3.02
N ILE A 230 7.07 20.70 -2.19
CA ILE A 230 6.07 19.71 -2.64
C ILE A 230 5.12 20.35 -3.65
N ALA A 231 4.46 21.45 -3.30
CA ALA A 231 3.48 22.11 -4.16
C ALA A 231 4.06 22.47 -5.54
N SER A 232 5.30 22.96 -5.60
CA SER A 232 5.99 23.32 -6.85
C SER A 232 6.24 22.13 -7.78
N ARG A 233 6.33 20.92 -7.23
CA ARG A 233 6.56 19.67 -7.98
C ARG A 233 5.26 18.97 -8.38
N PHE A 234 4.18 19.18 -7.63
CA PHE A 234 2.83 18.69 -7.95
C PHE A 234 2.06 19.62 -8.90
N ILE A 235 2.34 20.91 -8.86
CA ILE A 235 1.65 21.97 -9.60
C ILE A 235 2.66 22.64 -10.53
N THR A 236 2.73 22.16 -11.76
CA THR A 236 3.57 22.79 -12.79
C THR A 236 2.90 24.05 -13.34
N LYS A 237 3.70 25.01 -13.79
CA LYS A 237 3.22 26.26 -14.40
C LYS A 237 2.48 26.04 -15.73
N ASP A 238 2.79 24.97 -16.46
CA ASP A 238 2.38 24.77 -17.86
C ASP A 238 0.92 24.35 -18.09
N GLY A 239 0.03 24.51 -17.10
CA GLY A 239 -1.38 24.16 -17.22
C GLY A 239 -1.62 22.68 -17.55
N VAL A 240 -2.88 22.28 -17.66
CA VAL A 240 -3.29 20.91 -17.98
C VAL A 240 -3.42 20.77 -19.50
N ASN A 241 -2.59 19.93 -20.14
CA ASN A 241 -2.66 19.66 -21.58
C ASN A 241 -3.42 18.36 -21.89
N ASP A 242 -3.83 18.17 -23.14
CA ASP A 242 -4.62 17.01 -23.56
C ASP A 242 -3.85 15.69 -23.43
N GLU A 243 -2.54 15.73 -23.69
CA GLU A 243 -1.64 14.59 -23.56
C GLU A 243 -1.58 14.07 -22.11
N LEU A 244 -1.38 14.96 -21.13
CA LEU A 244 -1.41 14.65 -19.70
C LEU A 244 -2.80 14.18 -19.27
N THR A 245 -3.86 14.78 -19.80
CA THR A 245 -5.26 14.39 -19.52
C THR A 245 -5.52 12.94 -19.93
N ALA A 246 -5.11 12.60 -21.17
CA ALA A 246 -5.29 11.27 -21.73
C ALA A 246 -4.47 10.21 -21.00
N LEU A 247 -3.23 10.54 -20.60
CA LEU A 247 -2.39 9.64 -19.82
C LEU A 247 -2.91 9.48 -18.39
N THR A 248 -3.28 10.57 -17.72
CA THR A 248 -3.91 10.54 -16.38
C THR A 248 -5.11 9.60 -16.40
N LEU A 249 -6.03 9.82 -17.34
CA LEU A 249 -7.21 8.99 -17.49
C LEU A 249 -6.85 7.53 -17.75
N SER A 250 -5.93 7.25 -18.69
CA SER A 250 -5.50 5.89 -19.05
C SER A 250 -4.81 5.17 -17.90
N ALA A 251 -3.92 5.85 -17.17
CA ALA A 251 -3.25 5.35 -15.99
C ALA A 251 -4.27 5.00 -14.90
N THR A 252 -5.23 5.88 -14.62
CA THR A 252 -6.33 5.58 -13.68
C THR A 252 -7.15 4.38 -14.13
N LYS A 253 -7.51 4.25 -15.44
CA LYS A 253 -8.25 3.08 -15.94
C LYS A 253 -7.46 1.80 -15.72
N LEU A 254 -6.16 1.82 -16.05
CA LEU A 254 -5.29 0.67 -15.95
C LEU A 254 -5.10 0.25 -14.49
N SER A 255 -4.84 1.20 -13.60
CA SER A 255 -4.78 0.97 -12.16
C SER A 255 -6.03 0.29 -11.64
N CYS A 256 -7.22 0.83 -11.94
CA CYS A 256 -8.48 0.23 -11.48
C CYS A 256 -8.70 -1.18 -12.04
N ARG A 257 -8.29 -1.46 -13.29
CA ARG A 257 -8.42 -2.80 -13.90
C ARG A 257 -7.51 -3.83 -13.24
N ILE A 258 -6.24 -3.47 -13.01
CA ILE A 258 -5.28 -4.36 -12.33
C ILE A 258 -5.79 -4.65 -10.91
N SER A 259 -6.22 -3.62 -10.18
CA SER A 259 -6.76 -3.80 -8.85
C SER A 259 -8.07 -4.59 -8.83
N ALA A 260 -8.98 -4.35 -9.77
CA ALA A 260 -10.22 -5.14 -9.89
C ALA A 260 -9.90 -6.62 -10.11
N PHE A 261 -8.99 -6.92 -11.03
CA PHE A 261 -8.56 -8.30 -11.30
C PHE A 261 -7.95 -8.95 -10.06
N ALA A 262 -6.99 -8.30 -9.41
CA ALA A 262 -6.35 -8.80 -8.19
C ALA A 262 -7.37 -9.01 -7.06
N GLY A 263 -8.30 -8.07 -6.88
CA GLY A 263 -9.37 -8.17 -5.88
C GLY A 263 -10.35 -9.32 -6.15
N ILE A 264 -10.71 -9.56 -7.42
CA ILE A 264 -11.53 -10.72 -7.81
C ILE A 264 -10.77 -12.03 -7.52
N VAL A 265 -9.48 -12.10 -7.85
CA VAL A 265 -8.66 -13.27 -7.53
C VAL A 265 -8.63 -13.51 -6.02
N LEU A 266 -8.46 -12.47 -5.19
CA LEU A 266 -8.50 -12.58 -3.73
C LEU A 266 -9.87 -13.04 -3.20
N LEU A 267 -10.97 -12.54 -3.77
CA LEU A 267 -12.34 -12.92 -3.41
C LEU A 267 -12.63 -14.40 -3.70
N ILE A 268 -12.08 -14.93 -4.78
CA ILE A 268 -12.28 -16.33 -5.19
C ILE A 268 -11.30 -17.24 -4.42
N ALA A 269 -10.05 -16.84 -4.30
CA ALA A 269 -8.99 -17.66 -3.71
C ALA A 269 -9.21 -17.93 -2.22
N TYR A 270 -9.74 -16.96 -1.47
CA TYR A 270 -9.89 -17.12 -0.03
C TYR A 270 -10.94 -18.19 0.35
N PRO A 271 -12.17 -18.20 -0.20
CA PRO A 271 -13.13 -19.28 0.04
C PRO A 271 -12.59 -20.66 -0.36
N ILE A 272 -11.91 -20.77 -1.52
CA ILE A 272 -11.29 -22.03 -1.96
C ILE A 272 -10.26 -22.50 -0.92
N HIS A 273 -9.38 -21.60 -0.46
CA HIS A 273 -8.40 -21.92 0.57
C HIS A 273 -9.06 -22.33 1.89
N ALA A 274 -10.11 -21.63 2.32
CA ALA A 274 -10.84 -21.97 3.53
C ALA A 274 -11.48 -23.36 3.45
N MET A 275 -12.10 -23.72 2.31
CA MET A 275 -12.62 -25.06 2.06
C MET A 275 -11.52 -26.13 2.04
N GLN A 276 -10.33 -25.83 1.52
CA GLN A 276 -9.21 -26.76 1.56
C GLN A 276 -8.72 -26.99 2.99
N MET A 277 -8.71 -25.96 3.84
CA MET A 277 -8.32 -26.09 5.25
C MET A 277 -9.32 -26.96 6.05
N THR A 278 -10.62 -26.90 5.75
CA THR A 278 -11.61 -27.77 6.44
C THR A 278 -11.51 -29.24 6.03
N SER A 279 -10.93 -29.54 4.87
CA SER A 279 -10.57 -30.90 4.45
C SER A 279 -9.13 -31.31 4.78
N GLY A 280 -8.39 -30.42 5.45
CA GLY A 280 -6.96 -30.57 5.71
C GLY A 280 -6.62 -31.45 6.91
N ASP A 281 -5.38 -31.36 7.35
CA ASP A 281 -4.93 -32.01 8.58
C ASP A 281 -5.63 -31.46 9.85
N VAL A 282 -5.32 -32.02 11.02
CA VAL A 282 -5.96 -31.64 12.29
C VAL A 282 -5.74 -30.16 12.61
N ALA A 283 -4.53 -29.64 12.38
CA ALA A 283 -4.20 -28.23 12.66
C ALA A 283 -4.92 -27.29 11.68
N GLN A 284 -5.00 -27.66 10.40
CA GLN A 284 -5.73 -26.93 9.37
C GLN A 284 -7.22 -26.85 9.67
N ARG A 285 -7.82 -27.96 10.08
CA ARG A 285 -9.23 -28.00 10.47
C ARG A 285 -9.50 -27.16 11.72
N HIS A 286 -8.63 -27.23 12.72
CA HIS A 286 -8.75 -26.43 13.94
C HIS A 286 -8.71 -24.92 13.64
N VAL A 287 -7.71 -24.46 12.85
CA VAL A 287 -7.63 -23.05 12.45
C VAL A 287 -8.82 -22.64 11.58
N ALA A 288 -9.26 -23.50 10.66
CA ALA A 288 -10.42 -23.21 9.82
C ALA A 288 -11.69 -22.99 10.65
N ASP A 289 -11.96 -23.85 11.63
CA ASP A 289 -13.12 -23.72 12.52
C ASP A 289 -13.12 -22.37 13.25
N LYS A 290 -11.97 -21.99 13.83
CA LYS A 290 -11.81 -20.71 14.53
C LYS A 290 -11.93 -19.51 13.60
N VAL A 291 -11.25 -19.51 12.46
CA VAL A 291 -11.23 -18.38 11.52
C VAL A 291 -12.59 -18.20 10.84
N LEU A 292 -13.29 -19.27 10.49
CA LEU A 292 -14.62 -19.22 9.87
C LEU A 292 -15.70 -18.72 10.83
N ALA A 293 -15.51 -18.91 12.13
CA ALA A 293 -16.37 -18.36 13.18
C ALA A 293 -16.16 -16.86 13.42
N MET A 294 -15.06 -16.25 12.93
CA MET A 294 -14.75 -14.85 13.20
C MET A 294 -15.65 -13.87 12.43
N PRO A 295 -16.35 -12.94 13.10
CA PRO A 295 -17.14 -11.90 12.43
C PRO A 295 -16.31 -11.03 11.46
N TRP A 296 -15.04 -10.80 11.80
CA TRP A 296 -14.11 -9.98 11.01
C TRP A 296 -13.82 -10.55 9.61
N LEU A 297 -13.97 -11.87 9.43
CA LEU A 297 -13.85 -12.50 8.12
C LEU A 297 -14.95 -12.01 7.17
N TYR A 298 -16.20 -11.98 7.64
CA TYR A 298 -17.34 -11.54 6.83
C TYR A 298 -17.25 -10.05 6.53
N VAL A 299 -16.86 -9.23 7.51
CA VAL A 299 -16.61 -7.79 7.29
C VAL A 299 -15.56 -7.60 6.20
N ARG A 300 -14.45 -8.32 6.27
CA ARG A 300 -13.40 -8.29 5.23
C ARG A 300 -13.95 -8.62 3.85
N TRP A 301 -14.69 -9.73 3.71
CA TRP A 301 -15.26 -10.13 2.42
C TRP A 301 -16.21 -9.09 1.85
N VAL A 302 -17.08 -8.52 2.69
CA VAL A 302 -18.01 -7.45 2.28
C VAL A 302 -17.24 -6.22 1.83
N LEU A 303 -16.23 -5.77 2.59
CA LEU A 303 -15.40 -4.62 2.22
C LEU A 303 -14.67 -4.83 0.89
N LEU A 304 -14.05 -6.00 0.71
CA LEU A 304 -13.36 -6.34 -0.55
C LEU A 304 -14.35 -6.40 -1.71
N ALA A 305 -15.49 -7.08 -1.54
CA ALA A 305 -16.51 -7.21 -2.58
C ALA A 305 -17.08 -5.85 -2.98
N LEU A 306 -17.45 -5.01 -2.00
CA LEU A 306 -17.94 -3.64 -2.27
C LEU A 306 -16.88 -2.81 -2.98
N GLY A 307 -15.63 -2.84 -2.51
CA GLY A 307 -14.52 -2.14 -3.15
C GLY A 307 -14.29 -2.58 -4.58
N VAL A 308 -14.26 -3.90 -4.84
CA VAL A 308 -14.10 -4.50 -6.17
C VAL A 308 -15.27 -4.15 -7.08
N VAL A 309 -16.51 -4.21 -6.60
CA VAL A 309 -17.70 -3.84 -7.37
C VAL A 309 -17.67 -2.36 -7.73
N LEU A 310 -17.29 -1.48 -6.80
CA LEU A 310 -17.14 -0.04 -7.06
C LEU A 310 -16.11 0.21 -8.17
N ILE A 311 -14.92 -0.39 -8.11
CA ILE A 311 -13.90 -0.17 -9.17
C ILE A 311 -14.19 -0.92 -10.47
N SER A 312 -14.99 -2.00 -10.45
CA SER A 312 -15.29 -2.78 -11.65
C SER A 312 -16.52 -2.25 -12.40
N VAL A 313 -17.62 -2.00 -11.68
CA VAL A 313 -18.91 -1.61 -12.28
C VAL A 313 -19.00 -0.10 -12.42
N PHE A 314 -18.81 0.64 -11.32
CA PHE A 314 -18.97 2.11 -11.37
C PHE A 314 -17.93 2.75 -12.27
N MET A 315 -16.68 2.28 -12.23
CA MET A 315 -15.61 2.84 -13.07
C MET A 315 -15.83 2.54 -14.56
N HIS A 316 -16.36 1.36 -14.88
CA HIS A 316 -16.69 0.99 -16.25
C HIS A 316 -17.85 1.82 -16.82
N MET A 317 -18.87 2.10 -16.01
CA MET A 317 -20.00 2.95 -16.39
C MET A 317 -19.59 4.42 -16.52
N LEU A 318 -18.83 4.96 -15.56
CA LEU A 318 -18.46 6.37 -15.51
C LEU A 318 -17.43 6.76 -16.58
N MET A 319 -16.56 5.85 -17.01
CA MET A 319 -15.44 6.21 -17.91
C MET A 319 -15.63 5.89 -19.38
N ARG A 320 -16.74 5.27 -19.78
CA ARG A 320 -17.02 4.96 -21.19
C ARG A 320 -17.27 6.21 -22.04
N LYS A 321 -17.74 7.31 -21.45
CA LYS A 321 -18.13 8.54 -22.17
C LYS A 321 -17.32 9.79 -21.78
N VAL A 322 -16.24 9.62 -21.04
CA VAL A 322 -15.54 10.73 -20.38
C VAL A 322 -14.14 10.89 -20.93
N ASN A 323 -13.84 12.10 -21.40
CA ASN A 323 -12.54 12.48 -21.97
C ASN A 323 -11.59 13.11 -20.93
N ARG A 324 -12.07 13.39 -19.71
CA ARG A 324 -11.28 14.02 -18.62
C ARG A 324 -11.66 13.47 -17.24
N PRO A 325 -10.72 13.26 -16.32
CA PRO A 325 -11.06 12.81 -14.96
C PRO A 325 -12.05 13.76 -14.26
N THR A 326 -13.14 13.21 -13.71
CA THR A 326 -14.18 13.99 -13.00
C THR A 326 -14.08 13.82 -11.49
N GLN A 327 -14.56 14.80 -10.71
CA GLN A 327 -14.52 14.72 -9.23
C GLN A 327 -15.24 13.49 -8.67
N LYS A 328 -16.36 13.10 -9.28
CA LYS A 328 -17.10 11.88 -8.90
C LYS A 328 -16.24 10.62 -9.06
N MET A 329 -15.47 10.53 -10.14
CA MET A 329 -14.54 9.41 -10.34
C MET A 329 -13.47 9.36 -9.25
N LEU A 330 -12.90 10.51 -8.89
CA LEU A 330 -11.87 10.57 -7.85
C LEU A 330 -12.43 10.15 -6.49
N ALA A 331 -13.65 10.55 -6.17
CA ALA A 331 -14.33 10.15 -4.94
C ALA A 331 -14.57 8.63 -4.90
N VAL A 332 -15.05 8.04 -6.01
CA VAL A 332 -15.27 6.58 -6.10
C VAL A 332 -13.96 5.81 -5.91
N VAL A 333 -12.88 6.24 -6.57
CA VAL A 333 -11.55 5.60 -6.42
C VAL A 333 -11.05 5.71 -4.97
N ALA A 334 -11.20 6.87 -4.34
CA ALA A 334 -10.80 7.06 -2.94
C ALA A 334 -11.60 6.18 -1.98
N VAL A 335 -12.93 6.13 -2.13
CA VAL A 335 -13.79 5.26 -1.29
C VAL A 335 -13.42 3.78 -1.49
N ALA A 336 -13.27 3.34 -2.74
CA ALA A 336 -12.92 1.96 -3.02
C ALA A 336 -11.55 1.56 -2.44
N PHE A 337 -10.56 2.47 -2.51
CA PHE A 337 -9.27 2.25 -1.86
C PHE A 337 -9.41 2.09 -0.35
N LEU A 338 -10.17 2.94 0.34
CA LEU A 338 -10.36 2.82 1.78
C LEU A 338 -11.01 1.49 2.17
N LEU A 339 -12.01 1.04 1.41
CA LEU A 339 -12.67 -0.25 1.63
C LEU A 339 -11.70 -1.42 1.41
N ILE A 340 -10.97 -1.42 0.30
CA ILE A 340 -10.02 -2.48 -0.05
C ILE A 340 -8.83 -2.50 0.91
N PHE A 341 -8.28 -1.33 1.24
CA PHE A 341 -7.16 -1.22 2.17
C PHE A 341 -7.57 -1.68 3.58
N GLY A 342 -8.77 -1.29 4.04
CA GLY A 342 -9.34 -1.81 5.29
C GLY A 342 -9.53 -3.32 5.25
N SER A 343 -10.02 -3.87 4.14
CA SER A 343 -10.10 -5.32 3.92
C SER A 343 -8.73 -6.01 3.99
N GLU A 344 -7.68 -5.43 3.40
CA GLU A 344 -6.34 -6.02 3.45
C GLU A 344 -5.74 -6.00 4.85
N LEU A 345 -5.94 -4.91 5.61
CA LEU A 345 -5.57 -4.85 7.02
C LEU A 345 -6.30 -5.92 7.85
N LEU A 346 -7.61 -6.07 7.63
CA LEU A 346 -8.39 -7.15 8.25
C LEU A 346 -7.89 -8.53 7.83
N GLY A 347 -7.54 -8.71 6.56
CA GLY A 347 -7.01 -9.96 6.02
C GLY A 347 -5.66 -10.35 6.61
N ARG A 348 -4.77 -9.37 6.82
CA ARG A 348 -3.52 -9.59 7.55
C ARG A 348 -3.78 -9.89 9.01
N GLY A 349 -4.67 -9.16 9.67
CA GLY A 349 -5.02 -9.45 11.05
C GLY A 349 -5.57 -10.86 11.24
N LEU A 350 -6.46 -11.34 10.36
CA LEU A 350 -6.94 -12.73 10.38
C LEU A 350 -5.83 -13.76 10.13
N HIS A 351 -4.85 -13.42 9.29
CA HIS A 351 -3.67 -14.26 9.08
C HIS A 351 -2.82 -14.38 10.35
N TYR A 352 -2.51 -13.26 11.00
CA TYR A 352 -1.71 -13.22 12.24
C TYR A 352 -2.47 -13.82 13.43
N GLU A 353 -3.76 -13.58 13.53
CA GLU A 353 -4.63 -14.17 14.56
C GLU A 353 -4.76 -15.69 14.36
N GLY A 354 -4.73 -16.16 13.11
CA GLY A 354 -4.59 -17.58 12.80
C GLY A 354 -3.31 -18.22 13.36
N LEU A 355 -2.21 -17.46 13.50
CA LEU A 355 -0.95 -17.96 14.10
C LEU A 355 -1.12 -18.22 15.60
N TRP A 356 -1.91 -17.39 16.29
CA TRP A 356 -2.22 -17.56 17.72
C TRP A 356 -2.93 -18.89 17.98
N HIS A 357 -3.84 -19.27 17.10
CA HIS A 357 -4.61 -20.51 17.22
C HIS A 357 -3.80 -21.78 16.91
N VAL A 358 -2.57 -21.64 16.39
CA VAL A 358 -1.61 -22.76 16.24
C VAL A 358 -0.57 -22.75 17.38
N GLY A 359 -0.72 -21.90 18.39
CA GLY A 359 0.11 -21.91 19.61
C GLY A 359 1.52 -21.33 19.45
N ILE A 360 1.77 -20.50 18.42
CA ILE A 360 3.12 -19.96 18.16
C ILE A 360 3.37 -18.63 18.86
N ASN A 361 2.31 -17.84 19.07
CA ASN A 361 2.40 -16.55 19.76
C ASN A 361 1.81 -16.59 21.17
N THR A 362 1.28 -17.73 21.63
CA THR A 362 0.85 -17.89 23.03
C THR A 362 2.04 -17.63 23.94
N SER A 363 2.01 -16.53 24.68
CA SER A 363 2.96 -16.33 25.77
C SER A 363 2.84 -17.52 26.71
N GLN A 364 3.98 -18.09 27.12
CA GLN A 364 4.04 -19.21 28.08
C GLN A 364 3.23 -18.94 29.36
N ASN A 365 2.96 -17.67 29.68
CA ASN A 365 2.13 -17.24 30.79
C ASN A 365 0.69 -17.80 30.79
N TRP A 366 0.14 -18.23 29.65
CA TRP A 366 -1.19 -18.86 29.58
C TRP A 366 -1.16 -20.39 29.63
N LEU A 367 0.01 -21.00 29.38
CA LEU A 367 0.15 -22.46 29.46
C LEU A 367 0.32 -22.95 30.91
N ASP A 368 0.66 -22.07 31.85
CA ASP A 368 0.76 -22.43 33.27
C ASP A 368 -0.61 -22.62 33.97
N HIS A 369 -1.72 -22.22 33.34
CA HIS A 369 -3.07 -22.42 33.91
C HIS A 369 -3.84 -23.60 33.32
N ASP A 370 -3.55 -24.02 32.08
CA ASP A 370 -4.28 -25.10 31.40
C ASP A 370 -3.46 -26.41 31.28
N ALA A 371 -2.18 -26.40 31.64
CA ALA A 371 -1.32 -27.59 31.57
C ALA A 371 -1.58 -28.64 32.67
N GLU A 372 -2.36 -28.32 33.71
CA GLU A 372 -2.75 -29.32 34.72
C GLU A 372 -3.82 -30.30 34.21
N ASP A 373 -4.64 -29.90 33.22
CA ASP A 373 -5.78 -30.73 32.75
C ASP A 373 -5.44 -31.69 31.60
N ILE A 374 -4.22 -31.63 31.04
CA ILE A 374 -3.83 -32.47 29.89
C ILE A 374 -2.84 -33.60 30.27
N ILE A 375 -2.32 -33.62 31.51
CA ILE A 375 -1.26 -34.60 31.90
C ILE A 375 -1.75 -35.70 32.89
N PHE A 376 -2.96 -35.63 33.43
CA PHE A 376 -3.47 -36.68 34.34
C PHE A 376 -4.82 -37.25 33.92
N HIS A 377 -4.86 -37.96 32.78
CA HIS A 377 -5.94 -38.92 32.52
C HIS A 377 -5.49 -40.11 31.68
N ASP A 378 -4.36 -40.72 32.06
CA ASP A 378 -4.05 -42.12 31.70
C ASP A 378 -4.19 -42.98 32.96
N GLY A 379 -5.45 -43.21 33.34
CA GLY A 379 -5.81 -44.23 34.30
C GLY A 379 -5.94 -45.56 33.58
N ASN A 380 -4.94 -46.44 33.71
CA ASN A 380 -5.09 -47.85 33.41
C ASN A 380 -5.35 -48.62 34.72
N PRO A 381 -6.52 -49.25 34.91
CA PRO A 381 -6.78 -50.12 36.04
C PRO A 381 -6.62 -51.58 35.60
N THR A 382 -5.47 -52.21 35.88
CA THR A 382 -5.36 -53.68 35.89
C THR A 382 -4.25 -54.16 36.84
N ASP A 383 -4.71 -54.82 37.90
CA ASP A 383 -4.26 -56.07 38.52
C ASP A 383 -2.92 -56.21 39.28
N ASP A 384 -3.12 -56.70 40.53
CA ASP A 384 -2.27 -57.36 41.53
C ASP A 384 -1.29 -56.57 42.42
#